data_AF-A0A7W7ZHH3-F1
#
_entry.id   AF-A0A7W7ZHH3-F1
#
_cell.length_a   1.000
_cell.length_b   1.000
_cell.length_c   1.000
_cell.angle_alpha   90.00
_cell.angle_beta   90.00
_cell.angle_gamma   90.00
#
_symmetry.space_group_name_H-M   'P 1'
#
loop_
_entity.id
_entity.type
_entity.pdbx_description
1 polymer ?
#
loop_
_entity_poly.entity_id
_entity_poly.type
_entity_poly.pdbx_seq_one_letter_code
_entity_poly.pdbx_strand_id
1 'polypeptide(L)'
;MSSWKPLAVLTAALLSAGSVAPAQISIGIGVEPACPYGYFDYAPYDCAPYGYYGPDWFVGGRFYGAGPWFHGPRGFYGHVDNRYDPHNGYHGPMPERGSGAFNHFRGNEARDGQGHVGQAGHGPEGEHSGGFAGGGRPGGGHPGGHR
;
A
#
# COMPACT_ATOMS: atom_id res chain seq x y z
N MET A 1 5.57 73.62 39.46
CA MET A 1 5.79 72.37 40.22
C MET A 1 4.60 71.45 39.97
N SER A 2 4.91 70.17 39.74
CA SER A 2 4.09 69.11 39.14
C SER A 2 2.74 68.84 39.81
N SER A 3 1.73 68.48 39.00
CA SER A 3 0.80 67.37 39.31
C SER A 3 -0.02 66.99 38.07
N TRP A 4 0.31 65.84 37.47
CA TRP A 4 -0.53 65.18 36.45
C TRP A 4 -1.15 63.93 37.09
N LYS A 5 -2.48 63.82 36.98
CA LYS A 5 -3.30 62.70 37.47
C LYS A 5 -2.98 61.38 36.74
N PRO A 6 -2.99 60.21 37.42
CA PRO A 6 -2.80 58.92 36.77
C PRO A 6 -4.13 58.35 36.27
N LEU A 7 -4.28 58.15 34.96
CA LEU A 7 -5.36 57.36 34.37
C LEU A 7 -4.88 56.72 33.06
N ALA A 8 -4.56 55.43 33.11
CA ALA A 8 -4.50 54.51 31.96
C ALA A 8 -4.56 53.09 32.54
N VAL A 9 -5.75 52.58 32.86
CA VAL A 9 -6.65 51.80 32.00
C VAL A 9 -5.97 50.58 31.36
N LEU A 10 -6.48 49.42 31.79
CA LEU A 10 -6.24 48.05 31.34
C LEU A 10 -6.00 47.92 29.83
N THR A 11 -5.11 46.99 29.43
CA THR A 11 -5.38 45.94 28.40
C THR A 11 -4.08 45.22 28.01
N ALA A 12 -3.80 44.08 28.64
CA ALA A 12 -2.76 43.15 28.15
C ALA A 12 -3.11 41.71 28.56
N ALA A 13 -4.17 41.15 27.99
CA ALA A 13 -4.51 39.74 28.19
C ALA A 13 -5.31 39.17 27.01
N LEU A 14 -4.80 39.28 25.78
CA LEU A 14 -5.46 38.68 24.59
C LEU A 14 -4.43 38.22 23.56
N LEU A 15 -3.57 37.23 23.88
CA LEU A 15 -2.59 36.72 22.90
C LEU A 15 -2.35 35.20 22.98
N SER A 16 -3.31 34.41 23.48
CA SER A 16 -3.15 32.94 23.56
C SER A 16 -4.26 32.14 22.88
N ALA A 17 -4.85 32.68 21.81
CA ALA A 17 -5.57 31.85 20.85
C ALA A 17 -4.56 31.20 19.89
N GLY A 18 -3.97 30.09 20.31
CA GLY A 18 -3.19 29.24 19.41
C GLY A 18 -4.11 28.76 18.29
N SER A 19 -3.88 29.24 17.07
CA SER A 19 -4.59 28.77 15.89
C SER A 19 -4.23 27.31 15.64
N VAL A 20 -5.12 26.38 15.98
CA VAL A 20 -5.05 25.02 15.44
C VAL A 20 -5.50 25.12 13.99
N ALA A 21 -4.54 25.30 13.08
CA ALA A 21 -4.85 25.28 11.66
C ALA A 21 -5.42 23.89 11.30
N PRO A 22 -6.55 23.81 10.58
CA PRO A 22 -7.00 22.53 10.06
C PRO A 22 -5.92 21.97 9.12
N ALA A 23 -5.35 20.82 9.49
CA ALA A 23 -4.53 20.02 8.58
C ALA A 23 -5.43 19.54 7.44
N GLN A 24 -5.36 20.24 6.31
CA GLN A 24 -6.12 19.91 5.11
C GLN A 24 -5.40 18.78 4.37
N ILE A 25 -5.91 17.56 4.55
CA ILE A 25 -5.43 16.38 3.82
C ILE A 25 -6.20 16.34 2.49
N SER A 26 -5.54 16.76 1.41
CA SER A 26 -6.07 16.62 0.05
C SER A 26 -5.72 15.23 -0.47
N ILE A 27 -6.69 14.32 -0.53
CA ILE A 27 -6.53 13.03 -1.21
C ILE A 27 -6.86 13.25 -2.69
N GLY A 28 -5.86 13.66 -3.46
CA GLY A 28 -5.97 13.66 -4.91
C GLY A 28 -5.86 12.23 -5.42
N ILE A 29 -6.96 11.65 -5.93
CA ILE A 29 -6.87 10.39 -6.68
C ILE A 29 -6.17 10.73 -8.00
N GLY A 30 -4.85 10.56 -8.00
CA GLY A 30 -3.96 10.94 -9.09
C GLY A 30 -3.81 9.87 -10.16
N VAL A 31 -2.69 9.92 -10.87
CA VAL A 31 -2.25 8.83 -11.75
C VAL A 31 -1.87 7.62 -10.90
N GLU A 32 -2.11 6.41 -11.43
CA GLU A 32 -1.71 5.16 -10.78
C GLU A 32 -0.22 5.16 -10.40
N PRO A 33 0.16 4.70 -9.19
CA PRO A 33 1.54 4.62 -8.77
C PRO A 33 2.38 3.73 -9.71
N ALA A 34 3.47 4.31 -10.24
CA ALA A 34 4.40 3.61 -11.11
C ALA A 34 5.45 2.85 -10.29
N CYS A 35 5.04 1.71 -9.70
CA CYS A 35 5.85 0.86 -8.83
C CYS A 35 6.30 -0.43 -9.53
N PRO A 36 7.47 -1.01 -9.18
CA PRO A 36 8.00 -2.20 -9.86
C PRO A 36 7.10 -3.44 -9.79
N TYR A 37 6.42 -3.66 -8.66
CA TYR A 37 5.65 -4.89 -8.39
C TYR A 37 4.20 -4.63 -7.98
N GLY A 38 3.74 -3.39 -8.14
CA GLY A 38 2.48 -2.90 -7.58
C GLY A 38 2.69 -2.05 -6.33
N TYR A 39 1.56 -1.67 -5.71
CA TYR A 39 1.46 -0.75 -4.59
C TYR A 39 0.39 -1.26 -3.62
N PHE A 40 0.44 -0.85 -2.35
CA PHE A 40 -0.51 -1.32 -1.35
C PHE A 40 -1.96 -1.00 -1.74
N ASP A 41 -2.88 -1.85 -1.31
CA ASP A 41 -4.33 -1.74 -1.50
C ASP A 41 -4.99 -0.63 -0.66
N TYR A 42 -4.20 0.10 0.12
CA TYR A 42 -4.62 1.16 1.01
C TYR A 42 -3.87 2.47 0.74
N ALA A 43 -4.52 3.61 1.05
CA ALA A 43 -3.91 4.92 0.94
C ALA A 43 -2.71 5.06 1.91
N PRO A 44 -1.59 5.70 1.49
CA PRO A 44 -1.45 6.54 0.30
C PRO A 44 -1.03 5.80 -0.99
N TYR A 45 -1.17 4.47 -1.04
CA TYR A 45 -0.80 3.63 -2.20
C TYR A 45 0.70 3.62 -2.49
N ASP A 46 1.53 3.49 -1.45
CA ASP A 46 2.98 3.37 -1.58
C ASP A 46 3.40 2.07 -2.29
N CYS A 47 4.57 2.06 -2.91
CA CYS A 47 5.09 0.91 -3.63
C CYS A 47 5.29 -0.29 -2.71
N ALA A 48 4.64 -1.42 -3.03
CA ALA A 48 4.70 -2.61 -2.21
C ALA A 48 5.96 -3.43 -2.57
N PRO A 49 6.71 -3.93 -1.58
CA PRO A 49 7.84 -4.83 -1.79
C PRO A 49 7.47 -6.08 -2.59
N TYR A 50 8.45 -6.66 -3.27
CA TYR A 50 8.24 -7.94 -3.93
C TYR A 50 7.83 -8.99 -2.90
N GLY A 51 6.82 -9.77 -3.23
CA GLY A 51 6.26 -10.78 -2.34
C GLY A 51 5.17 -10.26 -1.41
N TYR A 52 4.75 -9.00 -1.49
CA TYR A 52 3.47 -8.60 -0.85
C TYR A 52 2.27 -9.24 -1.57
N TYR A 53 2.24 -9.16 -2.91
CA TYR A 53 1.20 -9.76 -3.73
C TYR A 53 1.58 -11.16 -4.23
N GLY A 54 0.64 -12.09 -4.13
CA GLY A 54 0.72 -13.42 -4.74
C GLY A 54 0.51 -13.38 -6.25
N PRO A 55 0.68 -14.53 -6.94
CA PRO A 55 0.50 -14.64 -8.38
C PRO A 55 -0.89 -14.27 -8.89
N ASP A 56 -1.92 -14.41 -8.05
CA ASP A 56 -3.30 -14.06 -8.39
C ASP A 56 -3.47 -12.61 -8.85
N TRP A 57 -2.64 -11.71 -8.33
CA TRP A 57 -2.69 -10.28 -8.62
C TRP A 57 -2.08 -9.90 -9.97
N PHE A 58 -1.57 -10.88 -10.72
CA PHE A 58 -0.83 -10.63 -11.95
C PHE A 58 -1.38 -11.44 -13.13
N VAL A 59 -1.51 -10.78 -14.28
CA VAL A 59 -1.77 -11.42 -15.57
C VAL A 59 -0.57 -11.23 -16.49
N GLY A 60 0.09 -12.34 -16.86
CA GLY A 60 1.30 -12.28 -17.68
C GLY A 60 2.40 -11.39 -17.10
N GLY A 61 2.50 -11.33 -15.76
CA GLY A 61 3.45 -10.48 -15.03
C GLY A 61 3.01 -9.02 -14.85
N ARG A 62 1.83 -8.61 -15.32
CA ARG A 62 1.28 -7.26 -15.09
C ARG A 62 0.33 -7.27 -13.91
N PHE A 63 0.54 -6.35 -12.97
CA PHE A 63 -0.31 -6.14 -11.80
C PHE A 63 -1.72 -5.66 -12.21
N TYR A 64 -2.76 -6.10 -11.51
CA TYR A 64 -4.15 -5.68 -11.74
C TYR A 64 -4.48 -4.26 -11.24
N GLY A 65 -3.56 -3.63 -10.53
CA GLY A 65 -3.84 -2.42 -9.77
C GLY A 65 -4.52 -2.74 -8.42
N ALA A 66 -4.76 -1.72 -7.63
CA ALA A 66 -5.57 -1.76 -6.41
C ALA A 66 -6.24 -0.39 -6.18
N GLY A 67 -7.21 -0.35 -5.28
CA GLY A 67 -8.01 0.82 -4.99
C GLY A 67 -8.69 1.39 -6.25
N PRO A 68 -8.60 2.71 -6.49
CA PRO A 68 -9.24 3.39 -7.61
C PRO A 68 -8.79 2.93 -9.00
N TRP A 69 -7.62 2.30 -9.11
CA TRP A 69 -7.05 1.86 -10.39
C TRP A 69 -7.19 0.35 -10.62
N PHE A 70 -7.89 -0.37 -9.73
CA PHE A 70 -8.12 -1.80 -9.90
C PHE A 70 -8.89 -2.10 -11.19
N HIS A 71 -8.32 -2.95 -12.04
CA HIS A 71 -8.89 -3.37 -13.32
C HIS A 71 -8.93 -4.90 -13.48
N GLY A 72 -8.91 -5.63 -12.36
CA GLY A 72 -9.08 -7.08 -12.34
C GLY A 72 -10.54 -7.53 -12.52
N PRO A 73 -10.78 -8.85 -12.54
CA PRO A 73 -12.12 -9.39 -12.75
C PRO A 73 -13.07 -9.06 -11.58
N ARG A 74 -14.38 -9.07 -11.85
CA ARG A 74 -15.39 -8.90 -10.80
C ARG A 74 -15.36 -10.09 -9.83
N GLY A 75 -15.50 -9.81 -8.54
CA GLY A 75 -15.45 -10.84 -7.48
C GLY A 75 -14.06 -11.42 -7.26
N PHE A 76 -13.02 -10.74 -7.75
CA PHE A 76 -11.63 -11.12 -7.52
C PHE A 76 -11.26 -11.06 -6.04
N TYR A 77 -10.58 -12.11 -5.59
CA TYR A 77 -9.81 -12.13 -4.36
C TYR A 77 -8.48 -12.82 -4.66
N GLY A 78 -7.38 -12.16 -4.35
CA GLY A 78 -6.04 -12.70 -4.54
C GLY A 78 -5.26 -12.69 -3.24
N HIS A 79 -4.33 -13.63 -3.09
CA HIS A 79 -3.54 -13.71 -1.87
C HIS A 79 -2.55 -12.56 -1.73
N VAL A 80 -2.40 -12.11 -0.49
CA VAL A 80 -1.35 -11.20 -0.03
C VAL A 80 -0.58 -11.86 1.10
N ASP A 81 0.63 -11.37 1.32
CA ASP A 81 1.51 -11.78 2.41
C ASP A 81 1.80 -10.57 3.29
N ASN A 82 1.01 -10.45 4.35
CA ASN A 82 1.09 -9.33 5.29
C ASN A 82 2.43 -9.23 6.02
N ARG A 83 3.34 -10.22 5.93
CA ARG A 83 4.70 -10.10 6.49
C ARG A 83 5.52 -9.00 5.80
N TYR A 84 5.11 -8.60 4.61
CA TYR A 84 5.72 -7.52 3.83
C TYR A 84 4.95 -6.18 3.95
N ASP A 85 3.96 -6.10 4.84
CA ASP A 85 3.19 -4.88 5.10
C ASP A 85 3.80 -4.10 6.30
N PRO A 86 4.16 -2.82 6.12
CA PRO A 86 4.63 -1.96 7.21
C PRO A 86 3.68 -1.89 8.41
N HIS A 87 2.36 -1.96 8.18
CA HIS A 87 1.37 -1.98 9.26
C HIS A 87 1.43 -3.26 10.11
N ASN A 88 2.02 -4.33 9.57
CA ASN A 88 2.24 -5.61 10.23
C ASN A 88 3.69 -5.78 10.71
N GLY A 89 4.47 -4.69 10.78
CA GLY A 89 5.83 -4.70 11.31
C GLY A 89 6.93 -4.99 10.29
N TYR A 90 6.62 -4.91 8.99
CA TYR A 90 7.65 -4.95 7.96
C TYR A 90 8.52 -3.69 8.03
N HIS A 91 9.83 -3.88 8.14
CA HIS A 91 10.84 -2.80 8.16
C HIS A 91 11.94 -3.04 7.11
N GLY A 92 11.67 -3.90 6.13
CA GLY A 92 12.61 -4.19 5.06
C GLY A 92 12.66 -3.09 4.00
N PRO A 93 13.51 -3.27 2.98
CA PRO A 93 13.65 -2.29 1.91
C PRO A 93 12.37 -2.19 1.08
N MET A 94 11.91 -0.96 0.87
CA MET A 94 10.84 -0.65 -0.08
C MET A 94 11.42 -0.59 -1.50
N PRO A 95 10.68 -1.04 -2.53
CA PRO A 95 11.20 -1.07 -3.88
C PRO A 95 11.19 0.33 -4.50
N GLU A 96 12.30 0.68 -5.14
CA GLU A 96 12.41 1.86 -6.01
C GLU A 96 12.15 1.47 -7.47
N ARG A 97 11.87 2.46 -8.33
CA ARG A 97 11.74 2.23 -9.78
C ARG A 97 12.95 1.47 -10.32
N GLY A 98 12.74 0.24 -10.80
CA GLY A 98 13.79 -0.63 -11.34
C GLY A 98 14.44 -1.59 -10.34
N SER A 99 13.92 -1.72 -9.12
CA SER A 99 14.40 -2.69 -8.14
C SER A 99 14.32 -4.14 -8.68
N GLY A 100 15.16 -5.03 -8.14
CA GLY A 100 15.15 -6.47 -8.41
C GLY A 100 14.32 -7.25 -7.39
N ALA A 101 13.71 -8.35 -7.83
CA ALA A 101 12.83 -9.18 -6.99
C ALA A 101 13.62 -10.00 -5.97
N PHE A 102 13.11 -10.12 -4.74
CA PHE A 102 13.63 -11.03 -3.71
C PHE A 102 12.54 -12.04 -3.34
N ASN A 103 12.83 -13.34 -3.41
CA ASN A 103 11.79 -14.38 -3.37
C ASN A 103 11.32 -14.75 -1.94
N HIS A 104 10.28 -15.61 -1.83
CA HIS A 104 9.61 -16.15 -0.62
C HIS A 104 8.22 -15.58 -0.28
N PHE A 105 7.31 -15.55 -1.27
CA PHE A 105 5.89 -15.31 -1.02
C PHE A 105 5.30 -16.45 -0.17
N ARG A 106 4.50 -16.12 0.85
CA ARG A 106 3.65 -17.05 1.58
C ARG A 106 2.33 -16.36 1.90
N GLY A 107 1.34 -16.57 1.04
CA GLY A 107 0.01 -15.97 1.22
C GLY A 107 -0.57 -16.31 2.59
N ASN A 108 -1.09 -15.30 3.27
CA ASN A 108 -1.71 -15.45 4.59
C ASN A 108 -3.08 -14.78 4.70
N GLU A 109 -3.51 -14.06 3.67
CA GLU A 109 -4.82 -13.43 3.59
C GLU A 109 -5.20 -13.25 2.12
N ALA A 110 -6.49 -13.26 1.80
CA ALA A 110 -6.98 -12.96 0.46
C ALA A 110 -7.77 -11.65 0.48
N ARG A 111 -7.52 -10.79 -0.50
CA ARG A 111 -8.13 -9.46 -0.60
C ARG A 111 -8.68 -9.16 -1.98
N ASP A 112 -9.75 -8.38 -2.03
CA ASP A 112 -10.25 -7.81 -3.27
C ASP A 112 -9.45 -6.57 -3.68
N GLY A 113 -9.75 -6.04 -4.87
CA GLY A 113 -9.11 -4.85 -5.40
C GLY A 113 -9.28 -3.58 -4.57
N GLN A 114 -10.15 -3.55 -3.56
CA GLN A 114 -10.36 -2.42 -2.65
C GLN A 114 -9.77 -2.67 -1.25
N GLY A 115 -9.10 -3.81 -1.06
CA GLY A 115 -8.49 -4.20 0.22
C GLY A 115 -9.46 -4.86 1.21
N HIS A 116 -10.66 -5.26 0.77
CA HIS A 116 -11.56 -6.04 1.62
C HIS A 116 -11.06 -7.47 1.74
N VAL A 117 -11.03 -7.98 2.96
CA VAL A 117 -10.66 -9.37 3.24
C VAL A 117 -11.79 -10.31 2.80
N GLY A 118 -11.40 -11.42 2.16
CA GLY A 118 -12.33 -12.48 1.77
C GLY A 118 -11.62 -13.80 1.54
N GLN A 119 -12.15 -14.60 0.62
CA GLN A 119 -11.61 -15.91 0.30
C GLN A 119 -11.25 -15.97 -1.18
N ALA A 120 -10.01 -16.36 -1.47
CA ALA A 120 -9.63 -16.77 -2.81
C ALA A 120 -10.28 -18.11 -3.17
N GLY A 121 -10.39 -18.39 -4.47
CA GLY A 121 -10.97 -19.66 -4.98
C GLY A 121 -10.08 -20.89 -4.77
N HIS A 122 -8.88 -20.71 -4.20
CA HIS A 122 -7.90 -21.74 -3.87
C HIS A 122 -7.12 -21.33 -2.62
N GLY A 123 -6.36 -22.26 -2.05
CA GLY A 123 -5.44 -21.95 -0.95
C GLY A 123 -4.10 -21.40 -1.46
N PRO A 124 -3.31 -20.75 -0.58
CA PRO A 124 -2.03 -20.12 -0.92
C PRO A 124 -0.87 -21.11 -1.01
N GLU A 125 -1.07 -22.40 -0.69
CA GLU A 125 0.02 -23.37 -0.53
C GLU A 125 0.78 -23.65 -1.83
N GLY A 126 0.15 -23.42 -2.99
CA GLY A 126 0.78 -23.57 -4.31
C GLY A 126 1.52 -22.30 -4.78
N GLU A 127 1.46 -21.22 -4.02
CA GLU A 127 1.98 -19.91 -4.41
C GLU A 127 3.30 -19.65 -3.68
N HIS A 128 4.41 -19.81 -4.37
CA HIS A 128 5.75 -19.70 -3.77
C HIS A 128 6.54 -18.46 -4.22
N SER A 129 6.04 -17.76 -5.23
CA SER A 129 6.65 -16.57 -5.82
C SER A 129 5.59 -15.51 -6.07
N GLY A 130 5.96 -14.24 -5.99
CA GLY A 130 5.09 -13.17 -6.49
C GLY A 130 4.84 -13.36 -7.99
N GLY A 131 3.67 -12.94 -8.47
CA GLY A 131 3.29 -13.10 -9.90
C GLY A 131 4.09 -12.24 -10.87
N PHE A 132 4.88 -11.29 -10.37
CA PHE A 132 5.78 -10.49 -11.18
C PHE A 132 7.06 -11.28 -11.51
N ALA A 133 7.12 -11.89 -12.70
CA ALA A 133 8.37 -12.41 -13.26
C ALA A 133 8.96 -11.33 -14.17
N GLY A 134 9.92 -10.56 -13.65
CA GLY A 134 10.60 -9.53 -14.44
C GLY A 134 11.24 -10.13 -15.69
N GLY A 135 10.74 -9.78 -16.89
CA GLY A 135 11.43 -9.81 -18.18
C GLY A 135 12.24 -11.06 -18.60
N GLY A 136 12.08 -12.22 -17.96
CA GLY A 136 12.94 -13.38 -18.19
C GLY A 136 12.15 -14.69 -18.10
N ARG A 137 11.92 -15.29 -19.27
CA ARG A 137 11.55 -16.69 -19.59
C ARG A 137 10.57 -17.41 -18.63
N PRO A 138 9.43 -17.93 -19.13
CA PRO A 138 8.51 -18.74 -18.33
C PRO A 138 9.24 -19.95 -17.73
N GLY A 139 9.36 -19.99 -16.39
CA GLY A 139 9.77 -21.19 -15.68
C GLY A 139 8.67 -22.23 -15.82
N GLY A 140 8.98 -23.35 -16.49
CA GLY A 140 8.04 -24.43 -16.74
C GLY A 140 7.51 -25.02 -15.43
N GLY A 141 6.19 -24.98 -15.26
CA GLY A 141 5.50 -25.74 -14.23
C GLY A 141 5.70 -27.24 -14.48
N HIS A 142 6.20 -27.94 -13.47
CA HIS A 142 6.26 -29.39 -13.42
C HIS A 142 4.86 -29.92 -13.05
N PRO A 143 4.17 -30.68 -13.92
CA PRO A 143 2.91 -31.32 -13.52
C PRO A 143 3.24 -32.45 -12.56
N GLY A 144 2.85 -32.27 -11.30
CA GLY A 144 2.91 -33.32 -10.27
C GLY A 144 2.11 -34.55 -10.72
N GLY A 145 2.77 -35.69 -10.81
CA GLY A 145 2.14 -36.98 -11.03
C GLY A 145 1.46 -37.47 -9.76
N HIS A 146 0.17 -37.76 -9.85
CA HIS A 146 -0.53 -38.56 -8.85
C HIS A 146 -0.29 -40.05 -9.15
N ARG A 147 0.09 -40.82 -8.13
CA ARG A 147 -0.07 -42.28 -8.08
C ARG A 147 -1.31 -42.59 -7.25
#